data_AF-A0A916NJY3-F1
#
_entry.id   AF-A0A916NJY3-F1
#
_cell.length_a   1.000
_cell.length_b   1.000
_cell.length_c   1.000
_cell.angle_alpha   90.00
_cell.angle_beta   90.00
_cell.angle_gamma   90.00
#
_symmetry.space_group_name_H-M   'P 1'
#
loop_
_entity.id
_entity.type
_entity.pdbx_description
1 polymer ?
#
loop_
_entity_poly.entity_id
_entity_poly.type
_entity_poly.pdbx_seq_one_letter_code
_entity_poly.pdbx_strand_id
1 'polypeptide(L)'
;MKVINDLYIKTNSYDLWWGIHGIAELTGWEDITFYNSLEGNSNRIGYTCICTKNYMSSVLEDLEEDPDQRDFVKHIKEYLKDNVIHYHYCFDNPSNDDFFELAYNNLPVNGLGLKPSYIEMWHPNVGIDKQVIEECIKEFCYKFLNTRFNRIHYINPISLDEAIISYNEHLQRMGVAIEFSDNLIRDMMKKLSKSKEEISKMLNKSIEK
;
A
#
# COMPACT_ATOMS: atom_id res chain seq x y z
N MET A 1 8.56 -4.27 -26.86
CA MET A 1 8.11 -4.73 -25.53
C MET A 1 9.09 -5.77 -25.03
N LYS A 2 9.70 -5.55 -23.87
CA LYS A 2 10.62 -6.49 -23.21
C LYS A 2 9.80 -7.56 -22.50
N VAL A 3 10.23 -8.82 -22.55
CA VAL A 3 9.63 -9.90 -21.77
C VAL A 3 10.62 -10.32 -20.70
N ILE A 4 10.19 -10.32 -19.46
CA ILE A 4 10.90 -10.93 -18.33
C ILE A 4 10.07 -12.11 -17.83
N ASN A 5 10.68 -13.14 -17.24
CA ASN A 5 9.87 -14.24 -16.70
C ASN A 5 9.26 -13.86 -15.36
N ASP A 6 10.11 -13.39 -14.45
CA ASP A 6 9.78 -13.13 -13.07
C ASP A 6 9.95 -11.64 -12.78
N LEU A 7 8.91 -11.04 -12.19
CA LEU A 7 8.95 -9.69 -11.64
C LEU A 7 8.94 -9.79 -10.13
N TYR A 8 9.88 -9.12 -9.47
CA TYR A 8 9.95 -9.05 -8.02
C TYR A 8 9.45 -7.70 -7.55
N ILE A 9 8.60 -7.68 -6.53
CA ILE A 9 8.01 -6.45 -5.99
C ILE A 9 8.28 -6.33 -4.51
N LYS A 10 8.59 -5.12 -4.07
CA LYS A 10 8.74 -4.79 -2.66
C LYS A 10 7.64 -3.81 -2.26
N THR A 11 6.95 -4.12 -1.17
CA THR A 11 6.00 -3.25 -0.46
C THR A 11 6.72 -2.64 0.75
N ASN A 12 6.22 -1.52 1.26
CA ASN A 12 6.87 -0.72 2.30
C ASN A 12 6.19 -0.78 3.66
N SER A 13 4.89 -1.10 3.75
CA SER A 13 4.14 -1.04 5.01
C SER A 13 3.76 -2.40 5.60
N TYR A 14 3.67 -2.47 6.93
CA TYR A 14 3.00 -3.56 7.64
C TYR A 14 1.48 -3.49 7.49
N ASP A 15 0.93 -2.27 7.46
CA ASP A 15 -0.50 -1.96 7.33
C ASP A 15 -1.14 -2.66 6.12
N LEU A 16 -0.43 -2.69 4.98
CA LEU A 16 -0.84 -3.45 3.81
C LEU A 16 -1.10 -4.92 4.16
N TRP A 17 -0.14 -5.56 4.83
CA TRP A 17 -0.21 -6.98 5.14
C TRP A 17 -1.24 -7.28 6.23
N TRP A 18 -1.39 -6.39 7.22
CA TRP A 18 -2.47 -6.50 8.20
C TRP A 18 -3.84 -6.48 7.51
N GLY A 19 -4.04 -5.59 6.54
CA GLY A 19 -5.25 -5.52 5.72
C GLY A 19 -5.44 -6.78 4.86
N ILE A 20 -4.42 -7.20 4.11
CA ILE A 20 -4.47 -8.40 3.24
C ILE A 20 -4.85 -9.66 4.03
N HIS A 21 -4.39 -9.78 5.28
CA HIS A 21 -4.70 -10.90 6.15
C HIS A 21 -6.02 -10.75 6.93
N GLY A 22 -6.74 -9.64 6.74
CA GLY A 22 -8.03 -9.38 7.40
C GLY A 22 -7.93 -9.06 8.88
N ILE A 23 -6.76 -8.64 9.36
CA ILE A 23 -6.51 -8.22 10.75
C ILE A 23 -6.94 -6.77 10.96
N ALA A 24 -6.74 -5.94 9.93
CA ALA A 24 -7.14 -4.54 9.88
C ALA A 24 -7.92 -4.25 8.59
N GLU A 25 -8.42 -3.02 8.42
CA GLU A 25 -8.93 -2.56 7.14
C GLU A 25 -7.80 -2.51 6.10
N LEU A 26 -8.16 -2.65 4.82
CA LEU A 26 -7.18 -2.52 3.73
C LEU A 26 -6.64 -1.08 3.70
N THR A 27 -5.31 -0.93 3.61
CA THR A 27 -4.69 0.38 3.44
C THR A 27 -5.18 1.05 2.17
N GLY A 28 -5.28 2.37 2.20
CA GLY A 28 -5.67 3.16 1.05
C GLY A 28 -4.50 3.65 0.19
N TRP A 29 -3.26 3.51 0.68
CA TRP A 29 -2.03 4.01 0.06
C TRP A 29 -0.90 3.00 0.28
N GLU A 30 -0.13 2.69 -0.77
CA GLU A 30 1.04 1.81 -0.68
C GLU A 30 2.07 2.12 -1.76
N ASP A 31 3.31 2.14 -1.35
CA ASP A 31 4.48 2.23 -2.22
C ASP A 31 4.92 0.87 -2.75
N ILE A 32 5.14 0.76 -4.06
CA ILE A 32 5.62 -0.48 -4.69
C ILE A 32 6.85 -0.23 -5.53
N THR A 33 7.92 -0.94 -5.21
CA THR A 33 9.16 -0.94 -6.00
C THR A 33 9.29 -2.21 -6.82
N PHE A 34 9.67 -2.08 -8.09
CA PHE A 34 9.79 -3.16 -9.06
C PHE A 34 11.25 -3.54 -9.31
N TYR A 35 11.55 -4.84 -9.35
CA TYR A 35 12.87 -5.39 -9.63
C TYR A 35 12.80 -6.50 -10.68
N ASN A 36 13.81 -6.58 -11.54
CA ASN A 36 13.94 -7.67 -12.51
C ASN A 36 14.72 -8.89 -11.98
N SER A 37 15.29 -8.80 -10.77
CA SER A 37 15.94 -9.91 -10.06
C SER A 37 16.07 -9.61 -8.56
N LEU A 38 16.40 -10.62 -7.74
CA LEU A 38 16.67 -10.47 -6.31
C LEU A 38 18.11 -10.01 -5.99
N GLU A 39 19.01 -9.94 -6.97
CA GLU A 39 20.43 -9.65 -6.76
C GLU A 39 20.69 -8.14 -6.63
N GLY A 40 20.68 -7.61 -5.40
CA GLY A 40 21.13 -6.25 -5.09
C GLY A 40 20.26 -5.11 -5.62
N ASN A 41 20.48 -3.89 -5.10
CA ASN A 41 19.68 -2.70 -5.43
C ASN A 41 19.83 -2.22 -6.89
N SER A 42 20.80 -2.73 -7.66
CA SER A 42 21.05 -2.35 -9.06
C SER A 42 20.00 -2.90 -10.05
N ASN A 43 19.06 -3.70 -9.57
CA ASN A 43 18.04 -4.36 -10.38
C ASN A 43 16.65 -3.71 -10.28
N ARG A 44 16.54 -2.54 -9.62
CA ARG A 44 15.32 -1.74 -9.60
C ARG A 44 15.01 -1.26 -11.03
N ILE A 45 13.83 -1.61 -11.52
CA ILE A 45 13.34 -1.20 -12.85
C ILE A 45 12.23 -0.14 -12.78
N GLY A 46 11.64 0.07 -11.61
CA GLY A 46 10.70 1.14 -11.40
C GLY A 46 10.12 1.19 -10.00
N TYR A 47 9.19 2.11 -9.82
CA TYR A 47 8.52 2.39 -8.55
C TYR A 47 7.28 3.24 -8.80
N THR A 48 6.25 3.07 -7.98
CA THR A 48 5.00 3.86 -8.04
C THR A 48 4.30 3.83 -6.69
N CYS A 49 3.41 4.80 -6.47
CA CYS A 49 2.37 4.68 -5.45
C CYS A 49 1.14 4.02 -6.02
N ILE A 50 0.45 3.23 -5.21
CA ILE A 50 -0.97 2.97 -5.39
C ILE A 50 -1.73 3.80 -4.35
N CYS A 51 -2.71 4.55 -4.81
CA CYS A 51 -3.66 5.29 -3.99
C CYS A 51 -5.08 4.82 -4.35
N THR A 52 -5.97 4.79 -3.37
CA THR A 52 -7.36 4.30 -3.53
C THR A 52 -8.36 5.41 -3.25
N LYS A 53 -9.64 5.12 -3.52
CA LYS A 53 -10.71 6.12 -3.29
C LYS A 53 -10.83 6.49 -1.84
N ASN A 54 -10.63 5.56 -0.91
CA ASN A 54 -10.72 5.85 0.52
C ASN A 54 -9.63 6.84 0.93
N TYR A 55 -8.37 6.58 0.52
CA TYR A 55 -7.27 7.50 0.78
C TYR A 55 -7.50 8.88 0.18
N MET A 56 -7.87 8.94 -1.10
CA MET A 56 -8.09 10.21 -1.79
C MET A 56 -9.30 10.98 -1.25
N SER A 57 -10.33 10.28 -0.76
CA SER A 57 -11.47 10.94 -0.10
C SER A 57 -11.05 11.56 1.23
N SER A 58 -10.23 10.86 2.02
CA SER A 58 -9.69 11.39 3.26
C SER A 58 -8.77 12.59 3.02
N VAL A 59 -7.88 12.52 2.02
CA VAL A 59 -7.00 13.64 1.66
C VAL A 59 -7.79 14.85 1.15
N LEU A 60 -8.90 14.62 0.46
CA LEU A 60 -9.75 15.70 -0.05
C LEU A 60 -10.31 16.58 1.07
N GLU A 61 -10.68 16.00 2.22
CA GLU A 61 -11.23 16.73 3.36
C GLU A 61 -10.28 17.82 3.87
N ASP A 62 -8.97 17.56 3.84
CA ASP A 62 -7.95 18.51 4.29
C ASP A 62 -7.58 19.55 3.22
N LEU A 63 -7.75 19.22 1.93
CA LEU A 63 -7.29 20.06 0.82
C LEU A 63 -8.35 21.03 0.27
N GLU A 64 -9.63 20.80 0.54
CA GLU A 64 -10.73 21.60 -0.05
C GLU A 64 -10.66 23.09 0.31
N GLU A 65 -10.08 23.41 1.45
CA GLU A 65 -9.96 24.79 1.93
C GLU A 65 -8.71 25.52 1.39
N ASP A 66 -7.75 24.81 0.80
CA ASP A 66 -6.51 25.40 0.28
C ASP A 66 -6.71 25.94 -1.17
N PRO A 67 -6.68 27.28 -1.37
CA PRO A 67 -6.85 27.86 -2.70
C PRO A 67 -5.72 27.49 -3.68
N ASP A 68 -4.54 27.10 -3.20
CA ASP A 68 -3.41 26.71 -4.04
C ASP A 68 -3.56 25.26 -4.57
N GLN A 69 -4.49 24.49 -3.99
CA GLN A 69 -4.74 23.09 -4.34
C GLN A 69 -5.94 22.90 -5.27
N ARG A 70 -6.57 23.97 -5.76
CA ARG A 70 -7.83 23.91 -6.54
C ARG A 70 -7.79 22.94 -7.71
N ASP A 71 -6.71 22.95 -8.50
CA ASP A 71 -6.58 22.07 -9.66
C ASP A 71 -6.40 20.60 -9.23
N PHE A 72 -5.67 20.37 -8.15
CA PHE A 72 -5.47 19.03 -7.59
C PHE A 72 -6.77 18.47 -6.99
N VAL A 73 -7.48 19.27 -6.19
CA VAL A 73 -8.82 18.98 -5.66
C VAL A 73 -9.81 18.65 -6.77
N LYS A 74 -9.76 19.39 -7.89
CA LYS A 74 -10.61 19.09 -9.05
C LYS A 74 -10.30 17.71 -9.64
N HIS A 75 -9.03 17.36 -9.82
CA HIS A 75 -8.64 16.05 -10.33
C HIS A 75 -9.05 14.91 -9.39
N ILE A 76 -8.90 15.08 -8.07
CA ILE A 76 -9.38 14.10 -7.09
C ILE A 76 -10.89 13.91 -7.23
N LYS A 77 -11.68 15.00 -7.29
CA LYS A 77 -13.15 14.93 -7.44
C LYS A 77 -13.60 14.27 -8.75
N GLU A 78 -12.83 14.42 -9.83
CA GLU A 78 -13.07 13.74 -11.10
C GLU A 78 -12.78 12.23 -10.97
N TYR A 79 -11.61 11.88 -10.42
CA TYR A 79 -11.22 10.50 -10.14
C TYR A 79 -12.23 9.75 -9.25
N LEU A 80 -12.69 10.37 -8.16
CA LEU A 80 -13.62 9.72 -7.21
C LEU A 80 -14.95 9.30 -7.87
N LYS A 81 -15.35 9.96 -8.96
CA LYS A 81 -16.56 9.65 -9.73
C LYS A 81 -16.36 8.59 -10.80
N ASP A 82 -15.12 8.26 -11.15
CA ASP A 82 -14.77 7.35 -12.23
C ASP A 82 -14.41 5.96 -11.70
N ASN A 83 -14.33 4.96 -12.58
CA ASN A 83 -14.02 3.55 -12.24
C ASN A 83 -12.84 3.00 -13.07
N VAL A 84 -11.96 3.88 -13.55
CA VAL A 84 -10.70 3.52 -14.20
C VAL A 84 -9.51 3.90 -13.32
N ILE A 85 -8.32 3.41 -13.67
CA ILE A 85 -7.07 3.84 -13.02
C ILE A 85 -6.68 5.21 -13.57
N HIS A 86 -6.53 6.20 -12.68
CA HIS A 86 -6.00 7.53 -13.01
C HIS A 86 -4.49 7.58 -12.67
N TYR A 87 -3.78 8.54 -13.26
CA TYR A 87 -2.35 8.73 -13.01
C TYR A 87 -2.11 10.16 -12.57
N HIS A 88 -1.37 10.31 -11.48
CA HIS A 88 -0.85 11.60 -11.06
C HIS A 88 0.66 11.64 -11.29
N TYR A 89 1.11 12.69 -11.96
CA TYR A 89 2.50 12.89 -12.35
C TYR A 89 3.10 13.95 -11.45
N CYS A 90 3.99 13.54 -10.56
CA CYS A 90 4.69 14.44 -9.65
C CYS A 90 5.99 14.90 -10.32
N PHE A 91 6.25 16.21 -10.30
CA PHE A 91 7.42 16.82 -10.93
C PHE A 91 8.28 17.48 -9.85
N ASP A 92 9.59 17.26 -9.93
CA ASP A 92 10.53 17.95 -9.06
C ASP A 92 10.76 19.39 -9.52
N ASN A 93 11.19 20.23 -8.59
CA ASN A 93 11.69 21.55 -8.91
C ASN A 93 13.12 21.42 -9.47
N PRO A 94 13.42 21.93 -10.67
CA PRO A 94 14.75 21.86 -11.27
C PRO A 94 15.84 22.60 -10.48
N SER A 95 15.45 23.41 -9.49
CA SER A 95 16.36 24.11 -8.59
C SER A 95 16.74 23.27 -7.35
N ASN A 96 16.15 22.09 -7.17
CA ASN A 96 16.46 21.22 -6.04
C ASN A 96 17.77 20.45 -6.28
N ASP A 97 18.58 20.31 -5.23
CA ASP A 97 19.87 19.58 -5.29
C ASP A 97 19.69 18.08 -5.60
N ASP A 98 18.51 17.52 -5.31
CA ASP A 98 18.11 16.14 -5.54
C ASP A 98 17.15 15.97 -6.73
N PHE A 99 17.10 16.96 -7.64
CA PHE A 99 16.27 16.91 -8.84
C PHE A 99 16.42 15.59 -9.60
N PHE A 100 15.28 14.93 -9.86
CA PHE A 100 15.25 13.66 -10.54
C PHE A 100 14.13 13.60 -11.59
N GLU A 101 14.40 12.91 -12.70
CA GLU A 101 13.41 12.61 -13.73
C GLU A 101 13.36 11.11 -14.00
N LEU A 102 12.15 10.58 -14.12
CA LEU A 102 11.96 9.19 -14.53
C LEU A 102 12.47 8.99 -15.96
N ALA A 103 13.35 8.01 -16.12
CA ALA A 103 13.97 7.67 -17.40
C ALA A 103 13.06 6.89 -18.36
N TYR A 104 11.73 6.93 -18.18
CA TYR A 104 10.81 6.22 -19.07
C TYR A 104 10.58 7.02 -20.36
N ASN A 105 10.38 6.31 -21.47
CA ASN A 105 10.31 6.92 -22.80
C ASN A 105 8.95 7.59 -23.07
N ASN A 106 7.87 7.14 -22.44
CA ASN A 106 6.49 7.52 -22.77
C ASN A 106 5.84 8.37 -21.67
N LEU A 107 6.59 9.29 -21.06
CA LEU A 107 6.08 10.16 -20.00
C LEU A 107 5.62 11.50 -20.55
N PRO A 108 4.54 12.09 -19.99
CA PRO A 108 4.22 13.47 -20.28
C PRO A 108 5.33 14.39 -19.77
N VAL A 109 5.45 15.56 -20.38
CA VAL A 109 6.28 16.64 -19.87
C VAL A 109 5.40 17.78 -19.39
N ASN A 110 5.82 18.49 -18.35
CA ASN A 110 5.13 19.69 -17.87
C ASN A 110 5.40 20.90 -18.79
N GLY A 111 4.88 22.07 -18.41
CA GLY A 111 5.08 23.32 -19.17
C GLY A 111 6.54 23.78 -19.29
N LEU A 112 7.46 23.20 -18.51
CA LEU A 112 8.90 23.46 -18.55
C LEU A 112 9.66 22.40 -19.37
N GLY A 113 8.96 21.41 -19.94
CA GLY A 113 9.58 20.31 -20.67
C GLY A 113 10.18 19.21 -19.79
N LEU A 114 9.90 19.23 -18.47
CA LEU A 114 10.42 18.25 -17.52
C LEU A 114 9.50 17.03 -17.46
N LYS A 115 10.08 15.85 -17.32
CA LYS A 115 9.42 14.59 -17.01
C LYS A 115 9.10 14.49 -15.52
N PRO A 116 8.11 13.67 -15.14
CA PRO A 116 7.83 13.43 -13.72
C PRO A 116 9.00 12.75 -13.02
N SER A 117 9.21 13.09 -11.75
CA SER A 117 10.11 12.40 -10.82
C SER A 117 9.44 11.17 -10.21
N TYR A 118 8.11 11.17 -10.14
CA TYR A 118 7.30 10.10 -9.56
C TYR A 118 5.92 9.99 -10.21
N ILE A 119 5.34 8.79 -10.14
CA ILE A 119 4.00 8.50 -10.66
C ILE A 119 3.20 7.82 -9.56
N GLU A 120 2.02 8.36 -9.29
CA GLU A 120 0.99 7.71 -8.50
C GLU A 120 -0.06 7.09 -9.41
N MET A 121 -0.52 5.90 -9.06
CA MET A 121 -1.64 5.22 -9.67
C MET A 121 -2.84 5.30 -8.74
N TRP A 122 -3.91 5.95 -9.19
CA TRP A 122 -5.13 6.11 -8.42
C TRP A 122 -6.13 5.04 -8.86
N HIS A 123 -6.19 3.96 -8.08
CA HIS A 123 -6.99 2.78 -8.37
C HIS A 123 -8.46 2.98 -7.92
N PRO A 124 -9.47 2.52 -8.66
CA PRO A 124 -10.88 2.77 -8.32
C PRO A 124 -11.41 2.01 -7.10
N ASN A 125 -10.68 1.00 -6.61
CA ASN A 125 -11.04 0.29 -5.38
C ASN A 125 -10.93 1.19 -4.14
N VAL A 126 -11.57 0.78 -3.06
CA VAL A 126 -11.57 1.49 -1.76
C VAL A 126 -10.40 1.09 -0.85
N GLY A 127 -9.68 0.02 -1.17
CA GLY A 127 -8.53 -0.46 -0.40
C GLY A 127 -7.61 -1.31 -1.27
N ILE A 128 -6.39 -1.54 -0.79
CA ILE A 128 -5.33 -2.23 -1.53
C ILE A 128 -5.23 -3.68 -1.04
N ASP A 129 -5.65 -4.62 -1.87
CA ASP A 129 -5.38 -6.04 -1.71
C ASP A 129 -4.38 -6.54 -2.78
N LYS A 130 -4.10 -7.85 -2.79
CA LYS A 130 -3.21 -8.44 -3.79
C LYS A 130 -3.72 -8.29 -5.22
N GLN A 131 -5.03 -8.34 -5.46
CA GLN A 131 -5.59 -8.20 -6.79
C GLN A 131 -5.35 -6.78 -7.33
N VAL A 132 -5.62 -5.77 -6.51
CA VAL A 132 -5.35 -4.35 -6.83
C VAL A 132 -3.88 -4.14 -7.15
N ILE A 133 -2.98 -4.70 -6.33
CA ILE A 133 -1.54 -4.64 -6.57
C ILE A 133 -1.17 -5.22 -7.94
N GLU A 134 -1.66 -6.43 -8.24
CA GLU A 134 -1.36 -7.10 -9.51
C GLU A 134 -1.92 -6.36 -10.73
N GLU A 135 -3.11 -5.78 -10.63
CA GLU A 135 -3.73 -4.95 -11.67
C GLU A 135 -2.88 -3.70 -11.95
N CYS A 136 -2.51 -2.97 -10.90
CA CYS A 136 -1.64 -1.80 -11.01
C CYS A 136 -0.27 -2.14 -11.59
N ILE A 137 0.36 -3.24 -11.15
CA ILE A 137 1.66 -3.68 -11.67
C ILE A 137 1.58 -3.98 -13.17
N LYS A 138 0.55 -4.72 -13.61
CA LYS A 138 0.37 -5.07 -15.03
C LYS A 138 0.24 -3.81 -15.87
N GLU A 139 -0.60 -2.88 -15.43
CA GLU A 139 -0.84 -1.61 -16.11
C GLU A 139 0.44 -0.74 -16.15
N PHE A 140 1.14 -0.60 -15.03
CA PHE A 140 2.38 0.19 -14.95
C PHE A 140 3.47 -0.38 -15.86
N CYS A 141 3.71 -1.70 -15.79
CA CYS A 141 4.73 -2.36 -16.60
C CYS A 141 4.43 -2.24 -18.09
N TYR A 142 3.17 -2.38 -18.48
CA TYR A 142 2.74 -2.22 -19.87
C TYR A 142 2.94 -0.79 -20.35
N LYS A 143 2.42 0.20 -19.59
CA LYS A 143 2.35 1.60 -20.01
C LYS A 143 3.69 2.32 -19.96
N PHE A 144 4.45 2.13 -18.89
CA PHE A 144 5.66 2.93 -18.62
C PHE A 144 6.95 2.16 -18.85
N LEU A 145 6.99 0.87 -18.50
CA LEU A 145 8.20 0.04 -18.63
C LEU A 145 8.28 -0.72 -19.96
N ASN A 146 7.22 -0.70 -20.78
CA ASN A 146 7.08 -1.50 -22.01
C ASN A 146 7.51 -2.96 -21.77
N THR A 147 7.09 -3.54 -20.64
CA THR A 147 7.53 -4.83 -20.13
C THR A 147 6.35 -5.75 -19.87
N ARG A 148 6.49 -7.04 -20.21
CA ARG A 148 5.59 -8.13 -19.82
C ARG A 148 6.31 -9.10 -18.91
N PHE A 149 5.55 -9.75 -18.03
CA PHE A 149 6.04 -10.76 -17.10
C PHE A 149 5.06 -11.93 -16.96
N ASN A 150 5.55 -13.08 -16.52
CA ASN A 150 4.73 -14.28 -16.31
C ASN A 150 4.33 -14.45 -14.84
N ARG A 151 5.20 -14.06 -13.91
CA ARG A 151 5.00 -14.26 -12.47
C ARG A 151 5.40 -13.03 -11.68
N ILE A 152 4.66 -12.77 -10.61
CA ILE A 152 4.96 -11.75 -9.60
C ILE A 152 5.44 -12.47 -8.34
N HIS A 153 6.56 -12.01 -7.79
CA HIS A 153 7.11 -12.48 -6.52
C HIS A 153 7.19 -11.32 -5.55
N TYR A 154 6.50 -11.43 -4.43
CA TYR A 154 6.64 -10.47 -3.34
C TYR A 154 7.97 -10.72 -2.63
N ILE A 155 8.76 -9.66 -2.45
CA ILE A 155 10.01 -9.68 -1.67
C ILE A 155 9.61 -9.54 -0.19
N ASN A 156 9.97 -10.54 0.61
CA ASN A 156 9.67 -10.59 2.04
C ASN A 156 8.18 -10.37 2.37
N PRO A 157 7.25 -11.16 1.81
CA PRO A 157 5.85 -11.05 2.16
C PRO A 157 5.65 -11.44 3.63
N ILE A 158 4.88 -10.64 4.36
CA ILE A 158 4.62 -10.90 5.77
C ILE A 158 3.64 -12.07 5.89
N SER A 159 4.00 -13.07 6.69
CA SER A 159 3.13 -14.22 6.97
C SER A 159 1.94 -13.81 7.86
N LEU A 160 0.87 -14.61 7.91
CA LEU A 160 -0.26 -14.32 8.80
C LEU A 160 0.19 -14.27 10.27
N ASP A 161 1.03 -15.21 10.70
CA ASP A 161 1.52 -15.26 12.09
C ASP A 161 2.34 -14.00 12.44
N GLU A 162 3.24 -13.59 11.55
CA GLU A 162 4.04 -12.36 11.72
C GLU A 162 3.18 -11.09 11.66
N ALA A 163 2.12 -11.08 10.84
CA ALA A 163 1.17 -9.98 10.77
C ALA A 163 0.37 -9.84 12.08
N ILE A 164 -0.05 -10.96 12.69
CA ILE A 164 -0.72 -10.94 14.00
C ILE A 164 0.23 -10.41 15.07
N ILE A 165 1.48 -10.88 15.09
CA ILE A 165 2.48 -10.43 16.07
C ILE A 165 2.73 -8.92 15.92
N SER A 166 3.08 -8.46 14.72
CA SER A 166 3.37 -7.05 14.45
C SER A 166 2.18 -6.12 14.70
N TYR A 167 0.95 -6.56 14.40
CA TYR A 167 -0.26 -5.79 14.71
C TYR A 167 -0.49 -5.66 16.21
N ASN A 168 -0.30 -6.74 16.98
CA ASN A 168 -0.41 -6.68 18.43
C ASN A 168 0.65 -5.76 19.05
N GLU A 169 1.90 -5.83 18.58
CA GLU A 169 2.95 -4.89 19.00
C GLU A 169 2.57 -3.44 18.70
N HIS A 170 1.95 -3.18 17.54
CA HIS A 170 1.46 -1.86 17.17
C HIS A 170 0.37 -1.36 18.12
N LEU A 171 -0.65 -2.18 18.42
CA LEU A 171 -1.71 -1.85 19.39
C LEU A 171 -1.15 -1.54 20.78
N GLN A 172 -0.18 -2.33 21.24
CA GLN A 172 0.50 -2.10 22.52
C GLN A 172 1.23 -0.76 22.55
N ARG A 173 1.95 -0.40 21.47
CA ARG A 173 2.64 0.90 21.35
C ARG A 173 1.65 2.07 21.33
N MET A 174 0.46 1.87 20.78
CA MET A 174 -0.62 2.87 20.80
C MET A 174 -1.35 2.95 22.15
N GLY A 175 -1.02 2.10 23.12
CA GLY A 175 -1.71 2.04 24.41
C GLY A 175 -3.14 1.52 24.32
N VAL A 176 -3.49 0.83 23.23
CA VAL A 176 -4.81 0.22 23.05
C VAL A 176 -4.85 -1.10 23.81
N ALA A 177 -5.79 -1.23 24.75
CA ALA A 177 -5.99 -2.48 25.47
C ALA A 177 -6.57 -3.54 24.51
N ILE A 178 -5.91 -4.70 24.42
CA ILE A 178 -6.43 -5.83 23.66
C ILE A 178 -7.61 -6.42 24.45
N GLU A 179 -8.82 -6.28 23.91
CA GLU A 179 -10.02 -6.91 24.46
C GLU A 179 -10.35 -8.20 23.71
N PHE A 180 -10.45 -9.31 24.44
CA PHE A 180 -10.85 -10.58 23.88
C PHE A 180 -12.38 -10.68 23.81
N SER A 181 -12.90 -11.11 22.67
CA SER A 181 -14.35 -11.26 22.50
C SER A 181 -14.96 -12.23 23.52
N ASP A 182 -16.18 -11.93 23.98
CA ASP A 182 -16.91 -12.79 24.91
C ASP A 182 -17.20 -14.19 24.34
N ASN A 183 -17.21 -14.33 23.00
CA ASN A 183 -17.36 -15.62 22.34
C ASN A 183 -16.09 -16.47 22.51
N LEU A 184 -14.91 -15.89 22.27
CA LEU A 184 -13.63 -16.56 22.49
C LEU A 184 -13.45 -16.97 23.96
N ILE A 185 -13.76 -16.05 24.87
CA ILE A 185 -13.70 -16.32 26.32
C ILE A 185 -14.63 -17.49 26.68
N ARG A 186 -15.88 -17.50 26.19
CA ARG A 186 -16.82 -18.60 26.44
C ARG A 186 -16.34 -19.94 25.87
N ASP A 187 -15.80 -19.94 24.65
CA ASP A 187 -15.28 -21.16 24.02
C ASP A 187 -14.10 -21.73 24.80
N MET A 188 -13.21 -20.87 25.29
CA MET A 188 -12.06 -21.28 26.11
C MET A 188 -12.48 -21.73 27.51
N MET A 189 -13.45 -21.05 28.14
CA MET A 189 -14.03 -21.50 29.42
C MET A 189 -14.57 -22.93 29.28
N LYS A 190 -15.28 -23.22 28.18
CA LYS A 190 -15.83 -24.55 27.89
C LYS A 190 -14.73 -25.59 27.62
N LYS A 191 -13.72 -25.25 26.81
CA LYS A 191 -12.63 -26.17 26.45
C LYS A 191 -11.71 -26.51 27.62
N LEU A 192 -11.41 -25.52 28.47
CA LEU A 192 -10.42 -25.65 29.53
C LEU A 192 -11.04 -25.85 30.92
N SER A 193 -12.37 -25.79 31.03
CA SER A 193 -13.10 -25.88 32.30
C SER A 193 -12.58 -24.88 33.35
N LYS A 194 -12.38 -23.64 32.92
CA LYS A 194 -11.81 -22.53 33.72
C LYS A 194 -12.78 -21.36 33.81
N SER A 195 -12.65 -20.55 34.86
CA SER A 195 -13.47 -19.34 35.04
C SER A 195 -13.15 -18.26 34.01
N LYS A 196 -14.05 -17.27 33.85
CA LYS A 196 -13.81 -16.10 32.99
C LYS A 196 -12.55 -15.34 33.42
N GLU A 197 -12.32 -15.12 34.72
CA GLU A 197 -11.08 -14.48 35.19
C GLU A 197 -9.83 -15.29 34.84
N GLU A 198 -9.86 -16.61 35.01
CA GLU A 198 -8.71 -17.47 34.70
C GLU A 198 -8.36 -17.44 33.21
N ILE A 199 -9.37 -17.54 32.34
CA ILE A 199 -9.20 -17.46 30.88
C ILE A 199 -8.68 -16.08 30.48
N SER A 200 -9.25 -15.01 31.01
CA SER A 200 -8.82 -13.63 30.71
C SER A 200 -7.36 -13.41 31.12
N LYS A 201 -6.96 -13.92 32.29
CA LYS A 201 -5.56 -13.83 32.75
C LYS A 201 -4.60 -14.66 31.89
N MET A 202 -5.03 -15.82 31.38
CA MET A 202 -4.23 -16.64 30.46
C MET A 202 -4.05 -15.96 29.10
N LEU A 203 -5.13 -15.37 28.57
CA LEU A 203 -5.12 -14.62 27.31
C LEU A 203 -4.25 -13.37 27.42
N ASN A 204 -4.38 -12.58 28.50
CA ASN A 204 -3.53 -11.41 28.73
C ASN A 204 -2.05 -11.79 28.90
N LYS A 205 -1.74 -12.91 29.55
CA LYS A 205 -0.35 -13.40 29.63
C LYS A 205 0.23 -13.86 28.29
N SER A 206 -0.62 -14.18 27.32
CA SER A 206 -0.18 -14.65 26.00
C SER A 206 0.23 -13.50 25.08
N ILE A 207 -0.26 -12.29 25.34
CA ILE A 207 0.08 -11.06 24.61
C ILE A 207 1.24 -10.29 25.26
N GLU A 208 1.60 -10.60 26.52
CA GLU A 208 2.74 -10.00 27.25
C GLU A 208 4.09 -10.67 26.97
N LYS A 209 4.15 -11.64 26.04
CA LYS A 209 5.36 -12.39 25.67
C LYS A 209 5.89 -11.95 24.32
#